data_AF-A0A7W6DJA7-F1
#
_entry.id   AF-A0A7W6DJA7-F1
#
_cell.length_a   1.000
_cell.length_b   1.000
_cell.length_c   1.000
_cell.angle_alpha   90.00
_cell.angle_beta   90.00
_cell.angle_gamma   90.00
#
_symmetry.space_group_name_H-M   'P 1'
#
loop_
_entity.id
_entity.type
_entity.pdbx_description
1 polymer ?
#
loop_
_entity_poly.entity_id
_entity_poly.type
_entity_poly.pdbx_seq_one_letter_code
_entity_poly.pdbx_strand_id
1 'polypeptide(L)'
;MERHSDVWLHSPYKVGLPIPLDCETRAMLRLFLAPILQQSESWQDVAARLEERGYELGFCEGRMVVYNDIGQALCTGSDIGIPMSELSRRLGRPCIIAHPDGETGALRRAKA
;
A
#
# COMPACT_ATOMS: atom_id res chain seq x y z
N MET A 1 12.38 -23.61 10.52
CA MET A 1 12.32 -22.15 10.72
C MET A 1 12.65 -21.51 9.38
N GLU A 2 11.69 -21.58 8.47
CA GLU A 2 11.87 -21.17 7.08
C GLU A 2 11.39 -19.72 6.96
N ARG A 3 12.28 -18.89 6.40
CA ARG A 3 12.13 -17.44 6.35
C ARG A 3 10.95 -17.09 5.46
N HIS A 4 9.91 -16.54 6.07
CA HIS A 4 8.68 -16.01 5.47
C HIS A 4 8.94 -14.72 4.64
N SER A 5 10.08 -14.65 3.96
CA SER A 5 10.64 -13.42 3.38
C SER A 5 10.67 -13.42 1.84
N ASP A 6 10.40 -14.56 1.20
CA ASP A 6 10.62 -14.77 -0.24
C ASP A 6 9.34 -14.94 -1.08
N VAL A 7 8.15 -14.89 -0.45
CA VAL A 7 6.85 -15.08 -1.15
C VAL A 7 6.38 -13.82 -1.92
N TRP A 8 7.09 -12.71 -1.79
CA TRP A 8 6.64 -11.41 -2.34
C TRP A 8 7.10 -11.12 -3.78
N LEU A 9 7.87 -12.02 -4.41
CA LEU A 9 8.55 -11.72 -5.68
C LEU A 9 7.76 -12.06 -6.96
N HIS A 10 6.70 -12.86 -6.92
CA HIS A 10 6.02 -13.31 -8.15
C HIS A 10 4.50 -13.45 -8.04
N SER A 11 3.82 -12.48 -7.44
CA SER A 11 2.36 -12.41 -7.54
C SER A 11 1.96 -11.91 -8.94
N PRO A 12 1.31 -12.74 -9.79
CA PRO A 12 0.76 -12.28 -11.08
C PRO A 12 -0.42 -11.31 -10.91
N TYR A 13 -0.83 -11.04 -9.67
CA TYR A 13 -2.01 -10.24 -9.32
C TYR A 13 -1.68 -8.76 -9.05
N LYS A 14 -0.39 -8.37 -9.17
CA LYS A 14 0.11 -7.01 -8.84
C LYS A 14 -0.24 -5.93 -9.87
N VAL A 15 -1.03 -6.24 -10.89
CA VAL A 15 -1.31 -5.33 -12.00
C VAL A 15 -2.62 -4.57 -11.78
N GLY A 16 -2.50 -3.24 -11.71
CA GLY A 16 -3.61 -2.32 -11.86
C GLY A 16 -4.14 -1.66 -10.59
N LEU A 17 -4.98 -0.66 -10.82
CA LEU A 17 -5.77 0.00 -9.78
C LEU A 17 -6.87 -0.93 -9.25
N PRO A 18 -7.28 -0.77 -7.98
CA PRO A 18 -8.36 -1.55 -7.40
C PRO A 18 -9.67 -1.32 -8.16
N ILE A 19 -10.49 -2.35 -8.24
CA ILE A 19 -11.87 -2.23 -8.69
C ILE A 19 -12.65 -1.30 -7.74
N PRO A 20 -13.66 -0.55 -8.22
CA PRO A 20 -14.47 0.29 -7.36
C PRO A 20 -15.13 -0.52 -6.24
N LEU A 21 -14.91 -0.10 -5.00
CA LEU A 21 -15.51 -0.72 -3.83
C LEU A 21 -17.01 -0.39 -3.72
N ASP A 22 -17.81 -1.34 -3.24
CA ASP A 22 -19.13 -1.02 -2.71
C ASP A 22 -19.00 -0.21 -1.40
N CYS A 23 -20.11 0.37 -0.94
CA CYS A 23 -20.11 1.22 0.25
C CYS A 23 -19.80 0.45 1.55
N GLU A 24 -20.21 -0.80 1.67
CA GLU A 24 -19.99 -1.64 2.85
C GLU A 24 -18.51 -2.01 2.97
N THR A 25 -17.93 -2.55 1.90
CA THR A 25 -16.51 -2.90 1.84
C THR A 25 -15.63 -1.68 2.08
N ARG A 26 -15.98 -0.53 1.46
CA ARG A 26 -15.24 0.73 1.68
C ARG A 26 -15.30 1.19 3.14
N ALA A 27 -16.48 1.14 3.76
CA ALA A 27 -16.63 1.53 5.16
C ALA A 27 -15.81 0.63 6.08
N MET A 28 -15.83 -0.69 5.85
CA MET A 28 -15.06 -1.66 6.60
C MET A 28 -13.55 -1.43 6.46
N LEU A 29 -13.04 -1.32 5.22
CA LEU A 29 -11.62 -1.04 4.98
C LEU A 29 -11.18 0.29 5.59
N ARG A 30 -12.03 1.33 5.52
CA ARG A 30 -11.75 2.62 6.14
C ARG A 30 -11.57 2.50 7.66
N LEU A 31 -12.44 1.76 8.33
CA LEU A 31 -12.35 1.57 9.79
C LEU A 31 -11.04 0.90 10.21
N PHE A 32 -10.53 -0.06 9.42
CA PHE A 32 -9.31 -0.79 9.76
C PHE A 32 -8.02 -0.11 9.28
N LEU A 33 -8.01 0.43 8.06
CA LEU A 33 -6.80 0.92 7.41
C LEU A 33 -6.53 2.40 7.69
N ALA A 34 -7.56 3.24 7.79
CA ALA A 34 -7.35 4.67 8.02
C ALA A 34 -6.59 4.97 9.33
N PRO A 35 -6.84 4.29 10.47
CA PRO A 35 -6.07 4.50 11.70
C PRO A 35 -4.59 4.18 11.52
N ILE A 36 -4.25 3.15 10.73
CA ILE A 36 -2.86 2.78 10.43
C ILE A 36 -2.19 3.95 9.72
N LEU A 37 -2.80 4.42 8.62
CA LEU A 37 -2.27 5.52 7.82
C LEU A 37 -2.15 6.82 8.62
N GLN A 38 -3.11 7.12 9.49
CA GLN A 38 -3.14 8.33 10.31
C GLN A 38 -2.14 8.30 11.46
N GLN A 39 -1.86 7.15 12.06
CA GLN A 39 -0.96 7.07 13.20
C GLN A 39 0.50 6.85 12.79
N SER A 40 0.76 6.64 11.50
CA SER A 40 2.11 6.48 11.00
C SER A 40 2.91 7.77 10.95
N GLU A 41 4.20 7.66 11.28
CA GLU A 41 5.14 8.77 11.39
C GLU A 41 6.11 8.86 10.20
N SER A 42 6.17 7.82 9.36
CA SER A 42 6.95 7.78 8.13
C SER A 42 6.33 6.83 7.12
N TRP A 43 6.74 6.93 5.85
CA TRP A 43 6.30 5.97 4.83
C TRP A 43 6.73 4.53 5.12
N GLN A 44 7.88 4.35 5.76
CA GLN A 44 8.38 3.05 6.19
C GLN A 44 7.51 2.48 7.31
N ASP A 45 7.07 3.32 8.24
CA ASP A 45 6.15 2.91 9.31
C ASP A 45 4.75 2.57 8.75
N VAL A 46 4.26 3.30 7.73
CA VAL A 46 3.04 2.91 7.00
C VAL A 46 3.19 1.51 6.41
N ALA A 47 4.28 1.25 5.69
CA ALA A 47 4.53 -0.05 5.07
C ALA A 47 4.65 -1.16 6.13
N ALA A 48 5.39 -0.94 7.21
CA ALA A 48 5.57 -1.91 8.28
C ALA A 48 4.24 -2.26 8.96
N ARG A 49 3.44 -1.26 9.35
CA ARG A 49 2.16 -1.49 10.02
C ARG A 49 1.11 -2.13 9.12
N LEU A 50 1.17 -1.91 7.81
CA LEU A 50 0.34 -2.63 6.84
C LEU A 50 0.80 -4.09 6.73
N GLU A 51 2.11 -4.33 6.65
CA GLU A 51 2.69 -5.68 6.54
C GLU A 51 2.34 -6.54 7.78
N GLU A 52 2.38 -5.95 8.98
CA GLU A 52 1.93 -6.60 10.23
C GLU A 52 0.47 -7.07 10.20
N ARG A 53 -0.34 -6.51 9.30
CA ARG A 53 -1.77 -6.83 9.13
C ARG A 53 -2.03 -7.68 7.89
N GLY A 54 -0.98 -8.13 7.19
CA GLY A 54 -1.09 -8.93 5.96
C GLY A 54 -1.40 -8.09 4.71
N TYR A 55 -1.11 -6.79 4.74
CA TYR A 55 -1.27 -5.91 3.59
C TYR A 55 0.07 -5.38 3.09
N GLU A 56 0.16 -5.09 1.79
CA GLU A 56 1.34 -4.47 1.20
C GLU A 56 1.02 -3.05 0.73
N LEU A 57 1.95 -2.12 0.98
CA LEU A 57 1.94 -0.79 0.38
C LEU A 57 2.64 -0.81 -0.98
N GLY A 58 1.93 -0.41 -2.03
CA GLY A 58 2.52 -0.20 -3.34
C GLY A 58 2.02 1.06 -4.03
N PHE A 59 2.52 1.27 -5.24
CA PHE A 59 2.18 2.41 -6.07
C PHE A 59 1.83 1.94 -7.48
N CYS A 60 0.74 2.48 -8.03
CA CYS A 60 0.30 2.18 -9.39
C CYS A 60 -0.32 3.45 -9.99
N GLU A 61 0.10 3.81 -11.20
CA GLU A 61 -0.38 5.00 -11.94
C GLU A 61 -0.33 6.29 -11.09
N GLY A 62 0.73 6.45 -10.29
CA GLY A 62 0.92 7.60 -9.40
C GLY A 62 0.01 7.64 -8.16
N ARG A 63 -0.73 6.56 -7.88
CA ARG A 63 -1.58 6.41 -6.70
C ARG A 63 -0.93 5.47 -5.69
N MET A 64 -1.19 5.75 -4.41
CA MET A 64 -0.93 4.80 -3.33
C MET A 64 -2.02 3.73 -3.33
N VAL A 65 -1.61 2.47 -3.38
CA VAL A 65 -2.50 1.30 -3.42
C VAL A 65 -2.14 0.37 -2.27
N VAL A 66 -3.17 -0.17 -1.61
CA VAL A 66 -3.05 -1.22 -0.60
C VAL A 66 -3.39 -2.54 -1.26
N TYR A 67 -2.48 -3.50 -1.17
CA TYR A 67 -2.65 -4.86 -1.69
C TYR A 67 -2.85 -5.84 -0.53
N ASN A 68 -3.54 -6.96 -0.77
CA ASN A 68 -3.59 -8.08 0.19
C ASN A 68 -2.38 -9.02 0.05
N ASP A 69 -2.36 -10.10 0.83
CA ASP A 69 -1.26 -11.07 0.87
C ASP A 69 -1.05 -11.81 -0.46
N ILE A 70 -2.12 -12.00 -1.23
CA ILE A 70 -2.03 -12.56 -2.59
C ILE A 70 -1.64 -11.50 -3.63
N GLY A 71 -1.46 -10.23 -3.26
CA GLY A 71 -1.04 -9.16 -4.17
C GLY A 71 -2.15 -8.54 -5.01
N GLN A 72 -3.41 -8.78 -4.67
CA GLN A 72 -4.57 -8.12 -5.30
C GLN A 72 -4.73 -6.69 -4.75
N ALA A 73 -4.93 -5.72 -5.64
CA ALA A 73 -5.24 -4.35 -5.28
C ALA A 73 -6.61 -4.26 -4.59
N LEU A 74 -6.63 -3.85 -3.31
CA LEU A 74 -7.86 -3.73 -2.52
C LEU A 74 -8.46 -2.33 -2.60
N CYS A 75 -7.64 -1.30 -2.36
CA CYS A 75 -8.12 0.07 -2.30
C CYS A 75 -6.99 1.07 -2.50
N THR A 76 -7.32 2.29 -2.89
CA THR A 76 -6.41 3.43 -2.80
C THR A 76 -6.58 4.14 -1.47
N GLY A 77 -5.60 4.98 -1.10
CA GLY A 77 -5.77 5.88 0.05
C GLY A 77 -7.01 6.78 -0.07
N SER A 78 -7.35 7.22 -1.28
CA SER A 78 -8.52 8.06 -1.53
C SER A 78 -9.84 7.33 -1.21
N ASP A 79 -9.93 6.02 -1.51
CA ASP A 79 -11.12 5.22 -1.20
C ASP A 79 -11.44 5.18 0.29
N ILE A 80 -10.40 5.18 1.14
CA ILE A 80 -10.53 5.17 2.60
C ILE A 80 -10.40 6.57 3.23
N GLY A 81 -10.38 7.62 2.40
CA GLY A 81 -10.38 9.02 2.83
C GLY A 81 -9.04 9.55 3.33
N ILE A 82 -7.93 8.86 3.03
CA ILE A 82 -6.56 9.27 3.35
C ILE A 82 -5.74 9.25 2.05
N PRO A 83 -5.92 10.25 1.16
CA PRO A 83 -5.24 10.26 -0.13
C PRO A 83 -3.71 10.38 0.03
N MET A 84 -2.96 9.88 -0.96
CA MET A 84 -1.49 9.93 -0.96
C MET A 84 -0.95 11.35 -0.79
N SER A 85 -1.63 12.35 -1.35
CA SER A 85 -1.26 13.77 -1.23
C SER A 85 -1.30 14.27 0.21
N GLU A 86 -2.28 13.81 1.00
CA GLU A 86 -2.42 14.15 2.41
C GLU A 86 -1.31 13.52 3.25
N LEU A 87 -1.02 12.23 3.03
CA LEU A 87 0.12 11.59 3.67
C LEU A 87 1.44 12.25 3.25
N SER A 88 1.59 12.60 1.98
CA SER A 88 2.81 13.24 1.48
C SER A 88 3.05 14.63 2.11
N ARG A 89 1.98 15.37 2.39
CA ARG A 89 2.05 16.66 3.09
C ARG A 89 2.56 16.49 4.53
N ARG A 90 2.24 15.37 5.18
CA ARG A 90 2.60 15.11 6.58
C ARG A 90 3.95 14.39 6.73
N LEU A 91 4.20 13.41 5.88
CA LEU A 91 5.35 12.49 5.95
C LEU A 91 6.48 12.87 4.99
N GLY A 92 6.28 13.87 4.14
CA GLY A 92 7.14 14.15 2.98
C GLY A 92 6.81 13.25 1.78
N ARG A 93 7.52 13.41 0.67
CA ARG A 93 7.27 12.59 -0.54
C ARG A 93 7.77 11.15 -0.35
N PRO A 94 7.00 10.12 -0.75
CA PRO A 94 7.50 8.75 -0.74
C PRO A 94 8.66 8.62 -1.73
N CYS A 95 9.69 7.87 -1.34
CA CYS A 95 10.74 7.49 -2.27
C CYS A 95 10.33 6.18 -2.95
N ILE A 96 9.96 6.25 -4.22
CA ILE A 96 9.41 5.13 -4.98
C ILE A 96 10.49 4.60 -5.93
N ILE A 97 10.63 3.28 -5.97
CA ILE A 97 11.39 2.57 -7.01
C ILE A 97 10.37 2.09 -8.03
N ALA A 98 10.45 2.63 -9.26
CA ALA A 98 9.60 2.19 -10.36
C ALA A 98 9.96 0.76 -10.77
N HIS A 99 8.95 -0.05 -11.09
CA HIS A 99 9.12 -1.37 -11.66
C HIS A 99 9.30 -1.31 -13.18
N PRO A 100 9.80 -2.39 -13.82
CA PRO A 100 10.05 -2.42 -15.26
C PRO A 100 8.80 -2.23 -16.13
N ASP A 101 7.60 -2.47 -15.59
CA ASP A 101 6.34 -2.31 -16.32
C ASP A 101 5.98 -0.82 -16.54
N GLY A 102 6.62 0.10 -15.81
CA GLY A 102 6.44 1.54 -15.97
C GLY A 102 5.16 2.09 -15.35
N GLU A 103 4.26 1.23 -14.86
CA GLU A 103 2.98 1.62 -14.26
C GLU A 103 3.01 1.46 -12.74
N THR A 104 3.79 0.50 -12.25
CA THR A 104 3.88 0.15 -10.83
C THR A 104 5.21 0.55 -10.18
N GLY A 105 5.21 0.62 -8.86
CA GLY A 105 6.41 0.85 -8.07
C GLY A 105 6.22 0.46 -6.61
N ALA A 106 7.35 0.35 -5.90
CA ALA A 106 7.38 0.02 -4.48
C ALA A 106 8.10 1.10 -3.68
N LEU A 107 7.78 1.19 -2.39
CA LEU A 107 8.51 2.07 -1.50
C LEU A 107 9.97 1.61 -1.39
N ARG A 108 10.91 2.53 -1.53
CA ARG A 108 12.33 2.24 -1.26
C ARG A 108 12.48 1.84 0.21
N ARG A 109 12.82 0.57 0.43
CA ARG A 109 13.15 0.07 1.77
C ARG A 109 14.33 0.84 2.34
N ALA A 110 14.30 1.12 3.64
CA ALA A 110 15.46 1.69 4.32
C ALA A 110 16.63 0.70 4.21
N LYS A 111 17.83 1.22 3.98
CA LYS A 111 19.04 0.40 4.04
C LYS A 111 19.23 0.01 5.52
N ALA A 112 19.27 -1.29 5.79
CA ALA A 112 19.60 -1.83 7.11
C ALA A 112 21.03 -1.46 7.52
#